data_AF-A0A246WL66-F1
#
_entry.id   AF-A0A246WL66-F1
#
_cell.length_a   1.000
_cell.length_b   1.000
_cell.length_c   1.000
_cell.angle_alpha   90.00
_cell.angle_beta   90.00
_cell.angle_gamma   90.00
#
_symmetry.space_group_name_H-M   'P 1'
#
loop_
_entity.id
_entity.type
_entity.pdbx_description
1 polymer ?
#
loop_
_entity_poly.entity_id
_entity_poly.type
_entity_poly.pdbx_seq_one_letter_code
_entity_poly.pdbx_strand_id
1 'polypeptide(L)'
;MVYQARITGMVLTDNYIEEWTYLGKNFDGFQLAECHLMEAKAGHDWIFDDELDVKYTFHRDILERMMEDAKAQNPLAMPRPPVKYSWYFEQPATYKYMLPILKRIGADINVHLQP
;
A
#
# COMPACT_ATOMS: atom_id res chain seq x y z
N MET A 1 9.64 -5.04 -5.60
CA MET A 1 9.84 -4.43 -6.92
C MET A 1 9.09 -5.17 -8.02
N VAL A 2 9.38 -6.45 -8.32
CA VAL A 2 8.63 -7.22 -9.35
C VAL A 2 7.12 -7.27 -9.08
N TYR A 3 6.74 -7.56 -7.84
CA TYR A 3 5.34 -7.54 -7.41
C TYR A 3 4.67 -6.19 -7.68
N GLN A 4 5.29 -5.11 -7.20
CA GLN A 4 4.79 -3.75 -7.35
C GLN A 4 4.56 -3.41 -8.83
N ALA A 5 5.54 -3.68 -9.71
CA ALA A 5 5.42 -3.46 -11.14
C ALA A 5 4.27 -4.25 -11.77
N ARG A 6 4.08 -5.51 -11.36
CA ARG A 6 2.98 -6.36 -11.84
C ARG A 6 1.61 -5.79 -11.45
N ILE A 7 1.47 -5.28 -10.23
CA ILE A 7 0.21 -4.72 -9.73
C ILE A 7 -0.07 -3.35 -10.33
N THR A 8 0.92 -2.46 -10.30
CA THR A 8 0.72 -1.04 -10.64
C THR A 8 0.87 -0.78 -12.13
N GLY A 9 1.57 -1.65 -12.86
CA GLY A 9 1.93 -1.45 -14.27
C GLY A 9 3.05 -0.42 -14.47
N MET A 10 3.70 0.03 -13.39
CA MET A 10 4.81 0.99 -13.48
C MET A 10 6.05 0.36 -14.09
N VAL A 11 6.88 1.19 -14.73
CA VAL A 11 8.10 0.75 -15.41
C VAL A 11 9.11 0.24 -14.37
N LEU A 12 9.53 -1.00 -14.54
CA LEU A 12 10.58 -1.63 -13.75
C LEU A 12 11.87 -1.67 -14.57
N THR A 13 12.95 -1.16 -13.99
CA THR A 13 14.31 -1.32 -14.49
C THR A 13 15.09 -2.27 -13.57
N ASP A 14 16.35 -2.57 -13.91
CA ASP A 14 17.19 -3.48 -13.11
C ASP A 14 17.42 -3.00 -11.67
N ASN A 15 17.34 -1.67 -11.42
CA ASN A 15 17.73 -1.08 -10.15
C ASN A 15 16.63 -0.27 -9.46
N TYR A 16 15.56 0.10 -10.16
CA TYR A 16 14.48 0.88 -9.59
C TYR A 16 13.15 0.64 -10.32
N ILE A 17 12.07 0.91 -9.61
CA ILE A 17 10.72 0.99 -10.15
C ILE A 17 10.27 2.45 -10.15
N GLU A 18 9.60 2.89 -11.21
CA GLU A 18 9.00 4.21 -11.24
C GLU A 18 7.84 4.30 -10.24
N GLU A 19 7.79 5.40 -9.52
CA GLU A 19 6.70 5.76 -8.62
C GLU A 19 6.01 7.02 -9.14
N TRP A 20 4.81 7.29 -8.66
CA TRP A 20 4.05 8.47 -9.08
C TRP A 20 3.93 9.47 -7.94
N THR A 21 4.37 10.71 -8.18
CA THR A 21 4.15 11.80 -7.22
C THR A 21 2.86 12.53 -7.54
N TYR A 22 1.89 12.46 -6.64
CA TYR A 22 0.62 13.19 -6.72
C TYR A 22 0.49 14.15 -5.53
N LEU A 23 0.29 15.43 -5.84
CA LEU A 23 0.17 16.52 -4.84
C LEU A 23 1.31 16.52 -3.80
N GLY A 24 2.54 16.19 -4.22
CA GLY A 24 3.73 16.18 -3.35
C GLY A 24 3.89 14.92 -2.48
N LYS A 25 3.09 13.87 -2.71
CA LYS A 25 3.27 12.56 -2.10
C LYS A 25 3.47 11.48 -3.15
N ASN A 26 4.38 10.55 -2.85
CA ASN A 26 4.63 9.41 -3.70
C ASN A 26 3.57 8.35 -3.48
N PHE A 27 3.24 7.65 -4.55
CA PHE A 27 2.42 6.46 -4.60
C PHE A 27 3.18 5.39 -5.37
N ASP A 28 3.05 4.13 -4.96
CA ASP A 28 3.69 3.00 -5.64
C ASP A 28 3.26 2.87 -7.12
N GLY A 29 2.10 3.43 -7.49
CA GLY A 29 1.72 3.62 -8.88
C GLY A 29 0.43 4.42 -9.12
N PHE A 30 0.18 4.69 -10.41
CA PHE A 30 -0.98 5.48 -10.86
C PHE A 30 -1.49 5.01 -12.23
N GLN A 31 -2.81 4.81 -12.37
CA GLN A 31 -3.45 4.60 -13.68
C GLN A 31 -4.29 5.80 -14.08
N LEU A 32 -3.85 6.49 -15.14
CA LEU A 32 -4.46 7.72 -15.62
C LEU A 32 -5.92 7.53 -16.06
N ALA A 33 -6.22 6.44 -16.77
CA ALA A 33 -7.56 6.19 -17.33
C ALA A 33 -8.65 6.03 -16.27
N GLU A 34 -8.28 5.61 -15.06
CA GLU A 34 -9.20 5.36 -13.96
C GLU A 34 -9.05 6.35 -12.79
N CYS A 35 -8.17 7.35 -12.91
CA CYS A 35 -7.76 8.22 -11.81
C CYS A 35 -7.38 7.40 -10.55
N HIS A 36 -6.64 6.31 -10.75
CA HIS A 36 -6.43 5.28 -9.73
C HIS A 36 -5.04 5.35 -9.13
N LEU A 37 -4.96 5.77 -7.87
CA LEU A 37 -3.75 5.78 -7.05
C LEU A 37 -3.62 4.44 -6.32
N MET A 38 -2.41 3.88 -6.33
CA MET A 38 -2.16 2.51 -5.85
C MET A 38 -0.94 2.44 -4.94
N GLU A 39 -1.08 1.64 -3.89
CA GLU A 39 0.00 1.17 -3.01
C GLU A 39 0.12 -0.35 -3.17
N ALA A 40 1.33 -0.89 -3.29
CA ALA A 40 1.57 -2.32 -3.50
C ALA A 40 2.71 -2.82 -2.59
N LYS A 41 2.33 -3.49 -1.50
CA LYS A 41 3.27 -3.99 -0.49
C LYS A 41 3.47 -5.51 -0.60
N ALA A 42 4.73 -5.92 -0.57
CA ALA A 42 5.19 -7.31 -0.73
C ALA A 42 6.34 -7.62 0.22
N GLY A 43 6.50 -8.88 0.62
CA GLY A 43 7.64 -9.34 1.43
C GLY A 43 7.71 -8.79 2.86
N HIS A 44 6.58 -8.64 3.54
CA HIS A 44 6.49 -8.14 4.92
C HIS A 44 5.96 -9.17 5.94
N ASP A 45 5.48 -10.34 5.50
CA ASP A 45 4.92 -11.35 6.42
C ASP A 45 5.95 -11.92 7.40
N TRP A 46 7.24 -11.81 7.08
CA TRP A 46 8.32 -12.22 7.97
C TRP A 46 8.33 -11.47 9.31
N ILE A 47 7.67 -10.29 9.38
CA ILE A 47 7.48 -9.49 10.60
C ILE A 47 6.62 -10.22 11.64
N PHE A 48 5.68 -11.05 11.18
CA PHE A 48 4.70 -11.71 12.02
C PHE A 48 5.13 -13.12 12.41
N ASP A 49 4.74 -13.57 13.60
CA ASP A 49 4.80 -14.97 14.02
C ASP A 49 3.56 -15.76 13.56
N ASP A 50 3.50 -17.02 13.98
CA ASP A 50 2.42 -17.94 13.61
C ASP A 50 1.05 -17.51 14.21
N GLU A 51 1.05 -16.66 15.24
CA GLU A 51 -0.14 -16.10 15.88
C GLU A 51 -0.55 -14.73 15.30
N LEU A 52 0.14 -14.25 14.26
CA LEU A 52 0.02 -12.91 13.68
C LEU A 52 0.43 -11.77 14.63
N ASP A 53 1.23 -12.08 15.64
CA ASP A 53 1.85 -11.09 16.49
C ASP A 53 3.18 -10.62 15.88
N VAL A 54 3.51 -9.36 16.13
CA VAL A 54 4.76 -8.76 15.63
C VAL A 54 5.93 -9.34 16.43
N LYS A 55 6.77 -10.16 15.77
CA LYS A 55 7.88 -10.92 16.39
C LYS A 55 8.80 -10.08 17.25
N TYR A 56 9.14 -8.89 16.76
CA TYR A 56 10.05 -7.98 17.45
C TYR A 56 9.52 -6.55 17.41
N THR A 57 9.62 -5.84 18.53
CA THR A 57 9.09 -4.48 18.68
C THR A 57 9.66 -3.50 17.66
N PHE A 58 10.93 -3.65 17.26
CA PHE A 58 11.57 -2.80 16.24
C PHE A 58 11.04 -3.01 14.81
N HIS A 59 10.25 -4.07 14.56
CA HIS A 59 9.54 -4.21 13.29
C HIS A 59 8.24 -3.41 13.24
N ARG A 60 7.76 -2.89 14.38
CA ARG A 60 6.57 -2.03 14.41
C ARG A 60 6.79 -0.78 13.58
N ASP A 61 8.00 -0.23 13.56
CA ASP A 61 8.36 0.94 12.72
C ASP A 61 8.01 0.73 11.24
N ILE A 62 8.09 -0.51 10.72
CA ILE A 62 7.72 -0.80 9.33
C ILE A 62 6.22 -0.64 9.12
N LEU A 63 5.42 -1.18 10.05
CA LEU A 63 3.96 -1.10 10.02
C LEU A 63 3.49 0.33 10.29
N GLU A 64 4.13 1.03 11.22
CA GLU A 64 3.87 2.44 11.54
C GLU A 64 4.11 3.34 10.33
N ARG A 65 5.22 3.14 9.59
CA ARG A 65 5.45 3.85 8.33
C ARG A 65 4.33 3.63 7.31
N MET A 66 3.89 2.39 7.12
CA MET A 66 2.74 2.11 6.22
C MET A 66 1.47 2.84 6.67
N MET A 67 1.24 2.94 7.99
CA MET A 67 0.12 3.67 8.55
C MET A 67 0.26 5.19 8.34
N GLU A 68 1.46 5.74 8.50
CA GLU A 68 1.76 7.15 8.27
C GLU A 68 1.57 7.53 6.80
N ASP A 69 2.06 6.69 5.88
CA ASP A 69 1.86 6.86 4.45
C ASP A 69 0.37 6.87 4.11
N ALA A 70 -0.39 5.88 4.61
CA ALA A 70 -1.83 5.83 4.41
C ALA A 70 -2.55 7.07 4.93
N LYS A 71 -2.19 7.56 6.12
CA LYS A 71 -2.78 8.78 6.72
C LYS A 71 -2.46 10.03 5.88
N ALA A 72 -1.25 10.12 5.35
CA ALA A 72 -0.81 11.28 4.57
C ALA A 72 -1.41 11.27 3.15
N GLN A 73 -1.51 10.10 2.52
CA GLN A 73 -2.01 9.92 1.17
C GLN A 73 -3.54 9.99 1.09
N ASN A 74 -4.26 9.47 2.11
CA ASN A 74 -5.72 9.41 2.09
C ASN A 74 -6.41 10.75 1.78
N PRO A 75 -6.10 11.87 2.47
CA PRO A 75 -6.76 13.15 2.18
C PRO A 75 -6.41 13.71 0.79
N LEU A 76 -5.24 13.38 0.24
CA LEU A 76 -4.83 13.83 -1.10
C LEU A 76 -5.62 13.12 -2.20
N ALA A 77 -5.95 11.85 -1.97
CA ALA A 77 -6.76 11.07 -2.87
C ALA A 77 -8.27 11.35 -2.74
N MET A 78 -8.67 12.47 -2.12
CA MET A 78 -10.07 12.95 -2.04
C MET A 78 -10.31 14.12 -3.02
N PRO A 79 -11.57 14.33 -3.49
CA PRO A 79 -12.75 13.51 -3.24
C PRO A 79 -12.77 12.22 -4.08
N ARG A 80 -13.38 11.17 -3.52
CA ARG A 80 -13.67 9.91 -4.23
C ARG A 80 -15.18 9.76 -4.35
N PRO A 81 -15.77 9.64 -5.56
CA PRO A 81 -15.17 9.68 -6.92
C PRO A 81 -14.79 11.11 -7.39
N PRO A 82 -13.96 11.28 -8.44
CA PRO A 82 -13.52 10.29 -9.44
C PRO A 82 -12.24 9.52 -9.09
N VAL A 83 -11.49 9.96 -8.07
CA VAL A 83 -10.22 9.32 -7.70
C VAL A 83 -10.48 7.96 -7.04
N LYS A 84 -9.77 6.92 -7.47
CA LYS A 84 -9.73 5.62 -6.79
C LYS A 84 -8.44 5.53 -5.98
N TYR A 85 -8.50 4.93 -4.81
CA TYR A 85 -7.32 4.66 -3.99
C TYR A 85 -7.33 3.23 -3.49
N SER A 86 -6.27 2.49 -3.75
CA SER A 86 -6.22 1.06 -3.44
C SER A 86 -4.88 0.60 -2.88
N TRP A 87 -4.95 -0.25 -1.87
CA TRP A 87 -3.81 -0.94 -1.28
C TRP A 87 -3.84 -2.40 -1.66
N TYR A 88 -2.75 -2.87 -2.26
CA TYR A 88 -2.55 -4.25 -2.67
C TYR A 88 -1.48 -4.89 -1.80
N PHE A 89 -1.78 -6.06 -1.25
CA PHE A 89 -0.86 -6.86 -0.46
C PHE A 89 -0.63 -8.19 -1.14
N GLU A 90 0.63 -8.58 -1.30
CA GLU A 90 0.99 -9.89 -1.83
C GLU A 90 0.70 -10.99 -0.80
N GLN A 91 0.91 -10.68 0.48
CA GLN A 91 0.98 -11.67 1.54
C GLN A 91 -0.15 -11.50 2.58
N PRO A 92 -0.70 -12.62 3.10
CA PRO A 92 -1.93 -12.60 3.90
C PRO A 92 -1.76 -12.06 5.32
N ALA A 93 -0.61 -12.22 5.98
CA ALA A 93 -0.46 -11.75 7.37
C ALA A 93 -0.46 -10.22 7.44
N THR A 94 0.35 -9.59 6.61
CA THR A 94 0.43 -8.13 6.49
C THR A 94 -0.92 -7.55 6.05
N TYR A 95 -1.60 -8.19 5.09
CA TYR A 95 -2.95 -7.81 4.68
C TYR A 95 -3.94 -7.82 5.86
N LYS A 96 -4.00 -8.93 6.60
CA LYS A 96 -4.92 -9.08 7.74
C LYS A 96 -4.67 -8.04 8.82
N TYR A 97 -3.39 -7.74 9.09
CA TYR A 97 -3.00 -6.72 10.06
C TYR A 97 -3.39 -5.31 9.61
N MET A 98 -3.09 -4.94 8.36
CA MET A 98 -3.28 -3.59 7.84
C MET A 98 -4.71 -3.27 7.45
N LEU A 99 -5.51 -4.25 7.03
CA LEU A 99 -6.90 -4.06 6.60
C LEU A 99 -7.75 -3.24 7.60
N PRO A 100 -7.89 -3.62 8.88
CA PRO A 100 -8.71 -2.85 9.82
C PRO A 100 -8.14 -1.45 10.07
N ILE A 101 -6.83 -1.27 9.96
CA ILE A 101 -6.16 0.02 10.16
C ILE A 101 -6.45 0.96 8.98
N LEU A 102 -6.25 0.49 7.75
CA LEU A 102 -6.54 1.24 6.53
C LEU A 102 -8.02 1.63 6.48
N LYS A 103 -8.93 0.71 6.83
CA LYS A 103 -10.38 1.00 6.89
C LYS A 103 -10.77 2.02 7.97
N ARG A 104 -10.01 2.13 9.06
CA ARG A 104 -10.19 3.21 10.05
C ARG A 104 -9.68 4.55 9.54
N ILE A 105 -8.62 4.55 8.72
CA ILE A 105 -8.08 5.77 8.10
C ILE A 105 -9.02 6.31 7.03
N GLY A 106 -9.56 5.43 6.19
CA GLY A 106 -10.59 5.75 5.22
C GLY A 106 -11.43 4.51 4.90
N ALA A 107 -12.73 4.57 5.21
CA ALA A 107 -13.63 3.44 5.00
C ALA A 107 -13.78 3.06 3.51
N ASP A 108 -13.57 4.04 2.64
CA ASP A 108 -13.64 3.99 1.18
C ASP A 108 -12.33 3.55 0.51
N ILE A 109 -11.24 3.38 1.26
CA ILE A 109 -9.98 2.84 0.73
C ILE A 109 -10.21 1.39 0.28
N ASN A 110 -9.93 1.05 -0.97
CA ASN A 110 -10.01 -0.34 -1.41
C ASN A 110 -8.75 -1.09 -0.94
N VAL A 111 -8.92 -2.28 -0.37
CA VAL A 111 -7.80 -3.08 0.14
C VAL A 111 -7.93 -4.49 -0.41
N HIS A 112 -6.88 -4.97 -1.07
CA HIS A 112 -6.89 -6.22 -1.81
C HIS A 112 -5.72 -7.11 -1.36
N LEU A 113 -6.00 -8.39 -1.15
CA LEU A 113 -5.00 -9.44 -1.12
C LEU A 113 -4.87 -10.00 -2.54
N GLN A 114 -3.72 -9.81 -3.18
CA GLN A 114 -3.47 -10.23 -4.55
C GLN A 114 -2.04 -10.79 -4.68
N PRO A 115 -1.82 -12.09 -4.39
CA PRO A 115 -0.52 -12.74 -4.49
C PRO A 115 0.04 -12.80 -5.93
#